data_AF-A0A958J502-F1
#
_entry.id   AF-A0A958J502-F1
#
_cell.length_a   1.000
_cell.length_b   1.000
_cell.length_c   1.000
_cell.angle_alpha   90.00
_cell.angle_beta   90.00
_cell.angle_gamma   90.00
#
_symmetry.space_group_name_H-M   'P 1'
#
loop_
_entity.id
_entity.type
_entity.pdbx_description
1 polymer ?
#
loop_
_entity_poly.entity_id
_entity_poly.type
_entity_poly.pdbx_seq_one_letter_code
_entity_poly.pdbx_strand_id
1 'polypeptide(L)'
;WEKNDDRGLKILKERNLACELCVKSNLLTGAVKDIQEYQKIIQTLDKYEIPYTFSTDAPSLQVTSLAQELILLLESGAAEPSQILRALKTADEISFLN
;
A
#
# COMPACT_ATOMS: atom_id res chain seq x y z
N TRP A 1 -13.25 3.76 6.95
CA TRP A 1 -13.93 5.06 7.22
C TRP A 1 -15.28 5.21 6.52
N GLU A 2 -15.72 4.27 5.67
CA GLU A 2 -16.99 4.34 4.91
C GLU A 2 -18.27 4.41 5.76
N LYS A 3 -18.19 4.11 7.07
CA LYS A 3 -19.26 4.33 8.05
C LYS A 3 -19.05 5.60 8.90
N ASN A 4 -18.24 6.54 8.43
CA ASN A 4 -17.75 7.72 9.15
C ASN A 4 -16.94 7.43 10.43
N ASP A 5 -16.37 6.23 10.56
CA ASP A 5 -15.41 5.89 11.63
C ASP A 5 -13.98 5.90 11.11
N ASP A 6 -13.21 6.91 11.50
CA ASP A 6 -11.81 7.12 11.12
C ASP A 6 -10.84 7.01 12.30
N ARG A 7 -11.31 6.58 13.48
CA ARG A 7 -10.50 6.51 14.69
C ARG A 7 -9.27 5.63 14.52
N GLY A 8 -9.41 4.49 13.85
CA GLY A 8 -8.28 3.60 13.54
C GLY A 8 -7.22 4.27 12.67
N LEU A 9 -7.63 5.02 11.65
CA LEU A 9 -6.71 5.74 10.76
C LEU A 9 -5.96 6.85 11.51
N LYS A 10 -6.66 7.59 12.37
CA LYS A 10 -6.05 8.60 13.25
C LYS A 10 -5.00 7.98 14.17
N ILE A 11 -5.30 6.83 14.78
CA ILE A 11 -4.33 6.11 15.64
C ILE A 11 -3.09 5.68 14.84
N LEU A 12 -3.25 5.18 13.60
CA LEU A 12 -2.12 4.82 12.75
C LEU A 12 -1.21 6.03 12.50
N LYS A 13 -1.80 7.18 12.16
CA LYS A 13 -1.06 8.43 11.98
C LYS A 13 -0.39 8.92 13.27
N GLU A 14 -1.13 9.02 14.36
CA GLU A 14 -0.64 9.50 15.66
C GLU A 14 0.55 8.68 16.19
N ARG A 15 0.54 7.37 15.91
CA ARG A 15 1.61 6.45 16.33
C ARG A 15 2.69 6.24 15.26
N ASN A 16 2.60 6.95 14.13
CA ASN A 16 3.51 6.81 12.99
C ASN A 16 3.68 5.35 12.53
N LEU A 17 2.57 4.61 12.48
CA LEU A 17 2.56 3.21 12.05
C LEU A 17 2.45 3.14 10.53
N ALA A 18 3.38 2.43 9.90
CA ALA A 18 3.36 2.19 8.47
C ALA A 18 2.52 0.98 8.09
N CYS A 19 1.88 1.03 6.93
CA CYS A 19 1.18 -0.11 6.33
C CYS A 19 2.02 -0.75 5.22
N GLU A 20 2.28 -2.04 5.31
CA GLU A 20 2.91 -2.81 4.23
C GLU A 20 1.83 -3.34 3.29
N LEU A 21 1.79 -2.82 2.05
CA LEU A 21 0.78 -3.20 1.06
C LEU A 21 1.30 -4.32 0.15
N CYS A 22 0.58 -5.44 0.09
CA CYS A 22 0.96 -6.61 -0.70
C CYS A 22 -0.02 -6.80 -1.86
N VAL A 23 0.21 -6.08 -2.96
CA VAL A 23 -0.78 -5.85 -4.04
C VAL A 23 -1.36 -7.15 -4.57
N LYS A 24 -0.49 -8.02 -5.09
CA LYS A 24 -0.92 -9.28 -5.69
C LYS A 24 -1.53 -10.22 -4.64
N SER A 25 -0.93 -10.28 -3.45
CA SER A 25 -1.43 -11.07 -2.32
C SER A 25 -2.85 -10.68 -1.93
N ASN A 26 -3.11 -9.39 -1.74
CA ASN A 26 -4.41 -8.89 -1.28
C ASN A 26 -5.51 -9.10 -2.33
N LEU A 27 -5.20 -8.97 -3.61
CA LEU A 27 -6.15 -9.28 -4.69
C LEU A 27 -6.44 -10.79 -4.79
N LEU A 28 -5.43 -11.64 -4.66
CA LEU A 28 -5.61 -13.11 -4.72
C LEU A 28 -6.36 -13.67 -3.51
N THR A 29 -6.13 -13.11 -2.33
CA THR A 29 -6.79 -13.53 -1.08
C THR A 29 -8.19 -12.93 -0.91
N GLY A 30 -8.57 -11.95 -1.75
CA GLY A 30 -9.82 -11.22 -1.63
C GLY A 30 -9.85 -10.23 -0.45
N ALA A 31 -8.70 -9.93 0.15
CA ALA A 31 -8.57 -8.88 1.18
C ALA A 31 -8.83 -7.49 0.59
N VAL A 32 -8.52 -7.31 -0.70
CA VAL A 32 -8.93 -6.18 -1.53
C VAL A 32 -9.62 -6.75 -2.77
N LYS A 33 -10.80 -6.25 -3.08
CA LYS A 33 -11.70 -6.76 -4.11
C LYS A 33 -11.14 -6.59 -5.51
N ASP A 34 -10.63 -5.41 -5.82
CA ASP A 34 -10.19 -5.03 -7.16
C ASP A 34 -9.18 -3.87 -7.12
N ILE A 35 -8.63 -3.55 -8.29
CA ILE A 35 -7.59 -2.53 -8.42
C ILE A 35 -8.14 -1.12 -8.12
N GLN A 36 -9.44 -0.88 -8.33
CA GLN A 36 -10.10 0.39 -8.01
C GLN A 36 -10.25 0.57 -6.49
N GLU A 37 -10.52 -0.49 -5.74
CA GLU A 37 -10.47 -0.46 -4.28
C GLU A 37 -9.05 -0.19 -3.78
N TYR A 38 -8.04 -0.76 -4.45
CA TYR A 38 -6.63 -0.46 -4.16
C TYR A 38 -6.29 1.03 -4.31
N GLN A 39 -6.75 1.66 -5.38
CA GLN A 39 -6.62 3.11 -5.59
C GLN A 39 -7.20 3.91 -4.41
N LYS A 40 -8.41 3.54 -3.94
CA LYS A 40 -9.07 4.20 -2.81
C LYS A 40 -8.29 4.01 -1.51
N ILE A 41 -7.69 2.84 -1.30
CA ILE A 41 -6.84 2.56 -0.14
C ILE A 41 -5.63 3.50 -0.14
N ILE A 42 -4.88 3.56 -1.25
CA ILE A 42 -3.71 4.43 -1.39
C ILE A 42 -4.08 5.90 -1.17
N GLN A 43 -5.16 6.38 -1.82
CA GLN A 43 -5.65 7.75 -1.64
C GLN A 43 -6.04 8.05 -0.19
N THR A 44 -6.53 7.06 0.54
CA THR A 44 -6.91 7.23 1.94
C THR A 44 -5.70 7.30 2.84
N LEU A 45 -4.72 6.42 2.64
CA LEU A 45 -3.47 6.47 3.39
C LEU A 45 -2.77 7.82 3.18
N ASP A 46 -2.74 8.31 1.93
CA ASP A 46 -2.25 9.66 1.62
C ASP A 46 -3.05 10.76 2.32
N LYS A 47 -4.39 10.71 2.26
CA LYS A 47 -5.27 11.70 2.91
C LYS A 47 -5.05 11.79 4.42
N TYR A 48 -4.79 10.65 5.08
CA TYR A 48 -4.52 10.58 6.52
C TYR A 48 -3.02 10.67 6.84
N GLU A 49 -2.18 10.90 5.82
CA GLU A 49 -0.72 10.98 5.93
C GLU A 49 -0.09 9.75 6.63
N ILE A 50 -0.68 8.58 6.44
CA ILE A 50 -0.21 7.31 6.97
C ILE A 50 0.89 6.77 6.04
N PRO A 51 2.10 6.49 6.55
CA PRO A 51 3.17 5.94 5.74
C PRO A 51 2.81 4.53 5.24
N TYR A 52 3.24 4.18 4.04
CA TYR A 52 3.10 2.83 3.52
C TYR A 52 4.27 2.44 2.60
N THR A 53 4.41 1.14 2.42
CA THR A 53 5.39 0.50 1.54
C THR A 53 4.68 -0.51 0.63
N PHE A 54 5.39 -0.99 -0.39
CA PHE A 54 4.92 -2.07 -1.24
C PHE A 54 5.83 -3.29 -1.09
N SER A 55 5.20 -4.45 -0.93
CA SER A 55 5.86 -5.74 -0.75
C SER A 55 5.15 -6.81 -1.59
N THR A 56 5.82 -7.90 -1.91
CA THR A 56 5.22 -9.01 -2.69
C THR A 56 4.59 -10.09 -1.83
N ASP A 57 4.82 -10.07 -0.51
CA ASP A 57 4.48 -11.16 0.42
C ASP A 57 5.16 -12.49 0.00
N ALA A 58 4.48 -13.36 -0.75
CA ALA A 58 5.00 -14.65 -1.20
C ALA A 58 5.13 -14.72 -2.75
N PRO A 59 6.15 -14.05 -3.34
CA PRO A 59 6.26 -13.88 -4.80
C PRO A 59 6.39 -15.19 -5.58
N SER A 60 7.00 -16.22 -4.98
CA SER A 60 7.15 -17.55 -5.59
C SER A 60 5.82 -18.28 -5.76
N LEU A 61 4.89 -18.13 -4.80
CA LEU A 61 3.54 -18.70 -4.89
C LEU A 61 2.66 -17.91 -5.85
N GLN A 62 2.89 -16.61 -5.94
CA GLN A 62 2.07 -15.67 -6.71
C GLN A 62 2.55 -15.44 -8.15
N VAL A 63 3.72 -16.00 -8.50
CA VAL A 63 4.38 -15.88 -9.81
C VAL A 63 4.49 -14.41 -10.23
N THR A 64 5.07 -13.61 -9.34
CA THR A 64 5.17 -12.15 -9.46
C THR A 64 6.51 -11.65 -8.94
N SER A 65 6.78 -10.36 -9.14
CA SER A 65 7.91 -9.61 -8.60
C SER A 65 7.44 -8.22 -8.18
N LEU A 66 8.21 -7.56 -7.30
CA LEU A 66 7.85 -6.21 -6.85
C LEU A 66 7.70 -5.25 -8.04
N ALA A 67 8.63 -5.32 -9.00
CA ALA A 67 8.57 -4.49 -10.21
C ALA A 67 7.26 -4.70 -10.99
N GLN A 68 6.81 -5.94 -11.16
CA GLN A 68 5.55 -6.24 -11.86
C GLN A 68 4.33 -5.69 -11.10
N GLU A 69 4.33 -5.77 -9.76
CA GLU A 69 3.23 -5.22 -8.95
C GLU A 69 3.19 -3.69 -8.98
N LEU A 70 4.36 -3.03 -8.96
CA LEU A 70 4.44 -1.58 -9.10
C LEU A 70 4.01 -1.12 -10.49
N ILE A 71 4.41 -1.83 -11.56
CA ILE A 71 3.97 -1.55 -12.93
C ILE A 71 2.45 -1.71 -13.04
N LEU A 72 1.86 -2.76 -12.46
CA LEU A 72 0.41 -2.94 -12.41
C LEU A 72 -0.30 -1.73 -11.79
N LEU A 73 0.18 -1.22 -10.67
CA LEU A 73 -0.40 -0.04 -10.02
C LEU A 73 -0.31 1.22 -10.89
N LEU A 74 0.82 1.41 -11.59
CA LEU A 74 1.03 2.56 -12.48
C LEU A 74 0.17 2.47 -13.75
N GLU A 75 0.17 1.33 -14.43
CA GLU A 75 -0.59 1.12 -15.68
C GLU A 75 -2.10 1.18 -15.45
N SER A 76 -2.58 0.73 -14.29
CA SER A 76 -3.98 0.81 -13.91
C SER A 76 -4.42 2.20 -13.44
N GLY A 77 -3.49 3.12 -13.20
CA GLY A 77 -3.76 4.42 -12.57
C GLY A 77 -4.17 4.32 -11.10
N ALA A 78 -3.95 3.17 -10.46
CA ALA A 78 -4.20 2.99 -9.03
C ALA A 78 -3.17 3.70 -8.15
N ALA A 79 -1.96 3.91 -8.65
CA ALA A 79 -0.95 4.74 -8.04
C ALA A 79 -0.29 5.70 -9.05
N GLU A 80 0.13 6.86 -8.57
CA GLU A 80 0.98 7.79 -9.29
C GLU A 80 2.48 7.49 -9.06
N PRO A 81 3.38 7.85 -10.01
CA PRO A 81 4.82 7.68 -9.81
C PRO A 81 5.36 8.32 -8.52
N SER A 82 4.79 9.45 -8.11
CA SER A 82 5.15 10.17 -6.88
C SER A 82 4.83 9.36 -5.62
N GLN A 83 3.73 8.61 -5.62
CA GLN A 83 3.30 7.74 -4.53
C GLN A 83 4.24 6.53 -4.42
N ILE A 84 4.59 5.91 -5.56
CA ILE A 84 5.54 4.79 -5.59
C ILE A 84 6.91 5.23 -5.06
N LEU A 85 7.44 6.37 -5.53
CA LEU A 85 8.74 6.86 -5.08
C LEU A 85 8.74 7.17 -3.57
N ARG A 86 7.66 7.78 -3.08
CA ARG A 86 7.50 8.04 -1.64
C ARG A 86 7.47 6.74 -0.84
N ALA A 87 6.73 5.72 -1.31
CA ALA A 87 6.67 4.43 -0.64
C ALA A 87 8.02 3.71 -0.58
N LEU A 88 8.84 3.81 -1.63
CA LEU A 88 10.21 3.27 -1.63
C LEU A 88 11.12 4.00 -0.63
N LYS A 89 11.01 5.33 -0.55
CA LYS A 89 11.74 6.11 0.46
C LYS A 89 11.27 5.77 1.88
N THR A 90 9.97 5.65 2.08
CA THR A 90 9.39 5.21 3.36
C THR A 90 9.97 3.87 3.77
N ALA A 91 10.08 2.90 2.86
CA ALA A 91 10.61 1.57 3.16
C ALA A 91 12.05 1.59 3.70
N ASP A 92 12.90 2.48 3.16
CA ASP A 92 14.26 2.69 3.66
C ASP A 92 14.24 3.30 5.08
N GLU A 93 13.46 4.36 5.27
CA GLU A 93 13.34 5.11 6.53
C GLU A 93 12.81 4.27 7.69
N ILE A 94 11.84 3.38 7.43
CA ILE A 94 11.19 2.56 8.47
C ILE A 94 11.82 1.17 8.64
N SER A 95 12.88 0.87 7.90
CA SER A 95 13.54 -0.43 7.98
C SER A 95 14.04 -0.72 9.39
N PHE A 96 14.09 -1.99 9.76
CA PHE A 96 14.62 -2.43 11.07
C PHE A 96 16.16 -2.49 11.12
N LEU A 97 16.84 -1.83 10.17
CA LEU A 97 18.31 -1.82 10.08
C LEU A 97 18.95 -0.63 10.79
N ASN A 98 18.15 0.31 11.29
CA ASN A 98 18.58 1.50 12.01
C ASN A 98 18.59 1.27 13.53
#